data_AF-A0A0K8UUU8-F1
#
_entry.id   AF-A0A0K8UUU8-F1
#
_cell.length_a   1.000
_cell.length_b   1.000
_cell.length_c   1.000
_cell.angle_alpha   90.00
_cell.angle_beta   90.00
_cell.angle_gamma   90.00
#
_symmetry.space_group_name_H-M   'P 1'
#
loop_
_entity.id
_entity.type
_entity.pdbx_description
1 polymer ?
#
loop_
_entity_poly.entity_id
_entity_poly.type
_entity_poly.pdbx_seq_one_letter_code
_entity_poly.pdbx_strand_id
1 'polypeptide(L)'
;MEKLVLLKEVFDLVFNDSEEEESDNDIRVIKTHFKKCKNYVGNAVANLTNHSTEEHVPSNNNEDSVTVHGQVKTNENFVEHIVPKMADKSFKQHFCVEPEVFEIICKDIYPFLYKKYGPGRNAIKLDKQILMTLCYLGNNEALRSISDKFDVCTSTSWRIVSNVCNAILKLDEDTHIIKWPNQKEAKNTSKHYCDIYNLQGVIGCIGSCHIKTREPVTSKNSYKNKDRTYSIPLQAVSNEKMEFLYYYVGECGSLDNALLMEKSGLEYQINSGFIIIQISNTT
;
A
#
# COMPACT_ATOMS: atom_id res chain seq x y z
N MET A 1 -26.16 -6.00 -26.87
CA MET A 1 -24.75 -6.27 -26.54
C MET A 1 -24.19 -5.00 -25.93
N GLU A 2 -24.47 -4.78 -24.65
CA GLU A 2 -23.85 -3.70 -23.89
C GLU A 2 -22.39 -4.11 -23.64
N LYS A 3 -21.47 -3.40 -24.26
CA LYS A 3 -20.03 -3.58 -23.99
C LYS A 3 -19.80 -3.18 -22.54
N LEU A 4 -19.13 -4.03 -21.77
CA LEU A 4 -18.57 -3.64 -20.47
C LEU A 4 -17.67 -2.41 -20.70
N VAL A 5 -18.08 -1.25 -20.20
CA VAL A 5 -17.29 -0.03 -20.26
C VAL A 5 -16.38 0.00 -19.03
N LEU A 6 -15.21 -0.63 -19.13
CA LEU A 6 -14.04 -0.14 -18.38
C LEU A 6 -13.42 0.99 -19.19
N LEU A 7 -14.16 2.10 -19.20
CA LEU A 7 -13.76 3.50 -19.34
C LEU A 7 -12.39 3.80 -19.97
N LYS A 8 -12.20 3.41 -21.23
CA LYS A 8 -11.14 3.98 -22.09
C LYS A 8 -11.33 5.49 -22.31
N GLU A 9 -12.57 5.96 -22.39
CA GLU A 9 -12.89 7.40 -22.54
C GLU A 9 -12.58 8.21 -21.27
N VAL A 10 -12.84 7.67 -20.08
CA VAL A 10 -12.45 8.34 -18.81
C VAL A 10 -10.96 8.23 -18.54
N PHE A 11 -10.24 7.24 -19.10
CA PHE A 11 -8.78 7.23 -19.04
C PHE A 11 -8.20 8.48 -19.73
N ASP A 12 -8.66 8.81 -20.94
CA ASP A 12 -8.21 10.02 -21.64
C ASP A 12 -8.67 11.32 -20.93
N LEU A 13 -9.87 11.36 -20.34
CA LEU A 13 -10.40 12.52 -19.59
C LEU A 13 -9.78 12.69 -18.17
N VAL A 14 -9.28 11.62 -17.56
CA VAL A 14 -8.62 11.65 -16.23
C VAL A 14 -7.14 11.98 -16.34
N PHE A 15 -6.51 11.69 -17.49
CA PHE A 15 -5.06 11.85 -17.69
C PHE A 15 -4.67 12.91 -18.73
N ASN A 16 -5.63 13.57 -19.40
CA ASN A 16 -5.38 14.86 -20.04
C ASN A 16 -5.39 15.95 -18.96
N ASP A 17 -4.21 16.53 -18.70
CA ASP A 17 -3.96 17.65 -17.77
C ASP A 17 -4.58 18.99 -18.26
N SER A 18 -5.71 18.98 -18.97
CA SER A 18 -6.43 20.21 -19.30
C SER A 18 -7.29 20.63 -18.12
N GLU A 19 -6.89 21.70 -17.43
CA GLU A 19 -7.70 22.46 -16.47
C GLU A 19 -8.87 23.18 -17.16
N GLU A 20 -9.66 22.46 -17.98
CA GLU A 20 -10.94 22.97 -18.46
C GLU A 20 -12.04 22.55 -17.49
N GLU A 21 -12.96 23.48 -17.21
CA GLU A 21 -14.13 23.27 -16.35
C GLU A 21 -15.03 22.16 -16.92
N GLU A 22 -14.76 20.91 -16.56
CA GLU A 22 -15.57 19.76 -16.96
C GLU A 22 -16.86 19.70 -16.13
N SER A 23 -17.99 19.87 -16.81
CA SER A 23 -19.33 19.92 -16.23
C SER A 23 -19.91 18.54 -15.86
N ASP A 24 -19.20 17.45 -16.10
CA ASP A 24 -19.71 16.09 -15.83
C ASP A 24 -19.40 15.66 -14.38
N ASN A 25 -20.46 15.59 -13.57
CA ASN A 25 -20.41 15.11 -12.19
C ASN A 25 -19.74 13.73 -12.08
N ASP A 26 -19.93 12.88 -13.08
CA ASP A 26 -19.40 11.51 -13.13
C ASP A 26 -17.86 11.49 -13.19
N ILE A 27 -17.25 12.41 -13.94
CA ILE A 27 -15.79 12.55 -14.06
C ILE A 27 -15.19 13.12 -12.76
N ARG A 28 -15.85 14.10 -12.16
CA ARG A 28 -15.43 14.70 -10.88
C ARG A 28 -15.42 13.68 -9.74
N VAL A 29 -16.37 12.76 -9.74
CA VAL A 29 -16.48 11.67 -8.76
C VAL A 29 -15.33 10.68 -8.90
N ILE A 30 -15.06 10.21 -10.12
CA ILE A 30 -13.98 9.26 -10.39
C ILE A 30 -12.63 9.91 -10.04
N LYS A 31 -12.42 11.17 -10.43
CA LYS A 31 -11.26 11.98 -10.01
C LYS A 31 -11.19 12.13 -8.48
N THR A 32 -12.31 12.20 -7.77
CA THR A 32 -12.35 12.30 -6.29
C THR A 32 -12.03 10.97 -5.60
N HIS A 33 -12.59 9.86 -6.08
CA HIS A 33 -12.27 8.52 -5.58
C HIS A 33 -10.78 8.21 -5.83
N PHE A 34 -10.26 8.56 -7.01
CA PHE A 34 -8.82 8.48 -7.26
C PHE A 34 -8.00 9.47 -6.48
N LYS A 35 -8.46 10.70 -6.23
CA LYS A 35 -7.73 11.62 -5.36
C LYS A 35 -7.65 11.06 -3.94
N LYS A 36 -8.69 10.35 -3.47
CA LYS A 36 -8.63 9.59 -2.22
C LYS A 36 -7.64 8.43 -2.32
N CYS A 37 -7.70 7.58 -3.35
CA CYS A 37 -6.74 6.49 -3.56
C CYS A 37 -5.29 6.99 -3.70
N LYS A 38 -5.06 8.01 -4.54
CA LYS A 38 -3.80 8.72 -4.74
C LYS A 38 -3.34 9.42 -3.46
N ASN A 39 -4.23 9.88 -2.58
CA ASN A 39 -3.84 10.36 -1.26
C ASN A 39 -3.49 9.19 -0.33
N TYR A 40 -4.20 8.06 -0.37
CA TYR A 40 -3.81 6.87 0.40
C TYR A 40 -2.42 6.37 -0.02
N VAL A 41 -2.20 6.19 -1.31
CA VAL A 41 -0.91 5.73 -1.83
C VAL A 41 0.13 6.84 -1.81
N GLY A 42 -0.23 8.07 -2.13
CA GLY A 42 0.65 9.25 -2.06
C GLY A 42 1.06 9.60 -0.65
N ASN A 43 0.23 9.38 0.38
CA ASN A 43 0.64 9.45 1.78
C ASN A 43 1.56 8.27 2.12
N ALA A 44 1.22 7.05 1.70
CA ALA A 44 2.10 5.88 1.87
C ALA A 44 3.48 6.12 1.22
N VAL A 45 3.53 6.87 0.12
CA VAL A 45 4.74 7.14 -0.66
C VAL A 45 5.49 8.42 -0.26
N ALA A 46 4.83 9.54 0.01
CA ALA A 46 5.47 10.77 0.45
C ALA A 46 6.23 10.55 1.77
N ASN A 47 5.72 9.63 2.59
CA ASN A 47 6.38 9.17 3.79
C ASN A 47 7.66 8.35 3.50
N LEU A 48 7.87 7.80 2.28
CA LEU A 48 9.10 7.06 1.91
C LEU A 48 10.28 8.01 1.59
N THR A 49 10.01 9.29 1.35
CA THR A 49 11.00 10.24 0.81
C THR A 49 11.70 11.16 1.77
N ASN A 50 11.30 11.21 3.04
CA ASN A 50 11.89 12.14 4.01
C ASN A 50 13.19 11.62 4.63
N HIS A 51 14.10 11.12 3.80
CA HIS A 51 15.49 10.89 4.18
C HIS A 51 16.43 11.52 3.16
N SER A 52 16.45 12.85 3.21
CA SER A 52 17.64 13.66 2.94
C SER A 52 17.98 14.37 4.25
N THR A 53 19.27 14.39 4.58
CA THR A 53 19.88 15.04 5.74
C THR A 53 19.38 16.46 5.96
N GLU A 54 18.55 16.66 6.99
CA GLU A 54 18.43 17.94 7.70
C GLU A 54 18.72 17.67 9.17
N GLU A 55 19.60 18.48 9.76
CA GLU A 55 19.84 18.50 11.20
C GLU A 55 18.51 18.79 11.90
N HIS A 56 17.92 17.77 12.52
CA HIS A 56 16.68 17.93 13.24
C HIS A 56 16.98 18.60 14.58
N VAL A 57 16.61 19.87 14.69
CA VAL A 57 16.43 20.56 15.98
C VAL A 57 15.31 19.83 16.73
N PRO A 58 15.52 19.37 17.98
CA PRO A 58 14.51 18.57 18.67
C PRO A 58 13.25 19.39 18.95
N SER A 59 12.11 18.86 18.55
CA SER A 59 10.80 19.37 18.96
C SER A 59 10.58 19.03 20.43
N ASN A 60 10.57 20.05 21.28
CA ASN A 60 10.34 19.95 22.72
C ASN A 60 8.90 19.48 23.00
N ASN A 61 8.72 18.18 23.18
CA ASN A 61 7.66 17.63 24.03
C ASN A 61 8.34 17.13 25.30
N ASN A 62 8.52 18.06 26.25
CA ASN A 62 8.91 17.73 27.61
C ASN A 62 7.73 17.04 28.29
N GLU A 63 7.77 15.72 28.37
CA GLU A 63 7.36 14.98 29.56
C GLU A 63 8.01 13.59 29.47
N ASP A 64 8.74 13.26 30.53
CA ASP A 64 9.50 12.01 30.76
C ASP A 64 10.86 11.85 30.07
N SER A 65 11.83 12.68 30.46
CA SER A 65 13.25 12.31 30.34
C SER A 65 13.99 12.57 31.66
N VAL A 66 14.48 11.49 32.29
CA VAL A 66 15.44 11.53 33.39
C VAL A 66 16.79 11.06 32.86
N THR A 67 17.75 11.98 32.79
CA THR A 67 19.11 11.74 32.28
C THR A 67 20.01 11.21 33.39
N VAL A 68 20.60 10.02 33.22
CA VAL A 68 21.84 9.62 33.90
C VAL A 68 22.72 8.81 32.93
N HIS A 69 23.91 9.34 32.64
CA HIS A 69 25.06 8.74 31.93
C HIS A 69 24.87 8.20 30.50
N GLY A 70 24.67 9.11 29.54
CA GLY A 70 25.28 9.00 28.19
C GLY A 70 24.89 7.83 27.28
N GLN A 71 23.92 7.01 27.66
CA GLN A 71 23.29 5.99 26.82
C GLN A 71 21.81 6.33 26.68
N VAL A 72 21.33 6.42 25.44
CA VAL A 72 19.90 6.49 25.14
C VAL A 72 19.29 5.20 25.68
N LYS A 73 18.41 5.29 26.67
CA LYS A 73 17.66 4.13 27.16
C LYS A 73 16.85 3.57 26.00
N THR A 74 17.18 2.36 25.58
CA THR A 74 16.32 1.54 24.73
C THR A 74 15.01 1.30 25.46
N ASN A 75 13.90 1.21 24.73
CA ASN A 75 12.62 0.76 25.29
C ASN A 75 12.70 -0.76 25.48
N GLU A 76 13.51 -1.21 26.45
CA GLU A 76 13.55 -2.61 26.86
C GLU A 76 12.11 -3.08 27.10
N ASN A 77 11.70 -4.11 26.35
CA ASN A 77 10.38 -4.75 26.45
C ASN A 77 9.17 -3.95 25.91
N PHE A 78 9.32 -3.08 24.91
CA PHE A 78 8.17 -2.39 24.26
C PHE A 78 7.06 -3.38 23.84
N VAL A 79 7.41 -4.47 23.16
CA VAL A 79 6.43 -5.47 22.70
C VAL A 79 5.88 -6.30 23.85
N GLU A 80 6.70 -6.61 24.84
CA GLU A 80 6.35 -7.52 25.93
C GLU A 80 5.56 -6.83 27.05
N HIS A 81 5.66 -5.51 27.20
CA HIS A 81 5.07 -4.78 28.32
C HIS A 81 4.15 -3.63 27.92
N ILE A 82 4.37 -3.00 26.75
CA ILE A 82 3.60 -1.83 26.32
C ILE A 82 2.49 -2.25 25.36
N VAL A 83 2.82 -3.00 24.31
CA VAL A 83 1.83 -3.44 23.30
C VAL A 83 0.62 -4.18 23.92
N PRO A 84 0.77 -5.11 24.89
CA PRO A 84 -0.38 -5.84 25.46
C PRO A 84 -1.32 -4.97 26.31
N LYS A 85 -0.86 -3.78 26.73
CA LYS A 85 -1.63 -2.82 27.52
C LYS A 85 -2.16 -1.67 26.67
N MET A 86 -1.86 -1.68 25.37
CA MET A 86 -2.22 -0.62 24.45
C MET A 86 -3.71 -0.70 24.11
N ALA A 87 -4.41 0.43 24.16
CA ALA A 87 -5.79 0.49 23.68
C ALA A 87 -5.85 0.32 22.15
N ASP A 88 -6.92 -0.27 21.63
CA ASP A 88 -7.07 -0.61 20.20
C ASP A 88 -6.85 0.58 19.27
N LYS A 89 -7.37 1.75 19.64
CA LYS A 89 -7.16 2.99 18.88
C LYS A 89 -5.67 3.35 18.76
N SER A 90 -4.92 3.21 19.85
CA SER A 90 -3.48 3.45 19.86
C SER A 90 -2.73 2.36 19.12
N PHE A 91 -3.19 1.11 19.19
CA PHE A 91 -2.62 0.00 18.43
C PHE A 91 -2.75 0.25 16.92
N LYS A 92 -3.94 0.61 16.45
CA LYS A 92 -4.19 0.98 15.06
C LYS A 92 -3.32 2.15 14.58
N GLN A 93 -3.07 3.15 15.43
CA GLN A 93 -2.17 4.25 15.10
C GLN A 93 -0.70 3.80 14.98
N HIS A 94 -0.26 2.85 15.81
CA HIS A 94 1.14 2.38 15.80
C HIS A 94 1.43 1.33 14.72
N PHE A 95 0.43 0.55 14.32
CA PHE A 95 0.62 -0.61 13.44
C PHE A 95 -0.25 -0.58 12.17
N CYS A 96 -1.08 0.46 12.00
CA CYS A 96 -1.98 0.66 10.86
C CYS A 96 -2.98 -0.47 10.60
N VAL A 97 -3.18 -1.36 11.58
CA VAL A 97 -4.14 -2.47 11.55
C VAL A 97 -4.84 -2.58 12.90
N GLU A 98 -6.06 -3.11 12.92
CA GLU A 98 -6.74 -3.43 14.17
C GLU A 98 -6.05 -4.64 14.84
N PRO A 99 -6.12 -4.78 16.18
CA PRO A 99 -5.56 -5.93 16.90
C PRO A 99 -6.03 -7.29 16.35
N GLU A 100 -7.31 -7.41 15.98
CA GLU A 100 -7.87 -8.64 15.42
C GLU A 100 -7.26 -8.97 14.06
N VAL A 101 -7.01 -7.95 13.24
CA VAL A 101 -6.35 -8.12 11.94
C VAL A 101 -4.89 -8.55 12.13
N PHE A 102 -4.21 -8.00 13.15
CA PHE A 102 -2.86 -8.44 13.50
C PHE A 102 -2.82 -9.93 13.87
N GLU A 103 -3.78 -10.42 14.67
CA GLU A 103 -3.86 -11.84 15.02
C GLU A 103 -4.07 -12.74 13.79
N ILE A 104 -4.92 -12.31 12.86
CA ILE A 104 -5.13 -13.00 11.57
C ILE A 104 -3.82 -13.05 10.78
N ILE A 105 -3.13 -11.91 10.64
CA ILE A 105 -1.83 -11.82 9.95
C ILE A 105 -0.81 -12.77 10.60
N CYS A 106 -0.71 -12.79 11.94
CA CYS A 106 0.19 -13.69 12.65
C CYS A 106 -0.07 -15.15 12.30
N LYS A 107 -1.35 -15.56 12.31
CA LYS A 107 -1.77 -16.92 12.00
C LYS A 107 -1.46 -17.30 10.55
N ASP A 108 -1.78 -16.43 9.60
CA ASP A 108 -1.67 -16.73 8.16
C ASP A 108 -0.23 -16.66 7.67
N ILE A 109 0.61 -15.80 8.27
CA ILE A 109 2.04 -15.69 7.94
C ILE A 109 2.89 -16.78 8.61
N TYR A 110 2.43 -17.34 9.74
CA TYR A 110 3.18 -18.34 10.51
C TYR A 110 3.81 -19.46 9.66
N PRO A 111 3.09 -20.10 8.71
CA PRO A 111 3.64 -21.18 7.88
C PRO A 111 4.86 -20.75 7.03
N PHE A 112 4.91 -19.48 6.62
CA PHE A 112 5.95 -18.95 5.73
C PHE A 112 7.19 -18.43 6.47
N LEU A 113 7.04 -18.06 7.75
CA LEU A 113 8.11 -17.52 8.59
C LEU A 113 8.67 -18.50 9.61
N TYR A 114 7.97 -19.61 9.87
CA TYR A 114 8.44 -20.61 10.82
C TYR A 114 9.81 -21.17 10.40
N LYS A 115 10.79 -21.04 11.31
CA LYS A 115 12.10 -21.67 11.17
C LYS A 115 12.40 -22.46 12.42
N LYS A 116 12.82 -23.73 12.25
CA LYS A 116 13.36 -24.52 13.35
C LYS A 116 14.71 -23.92 13.75
N TYR A 117 14.79 -23.41 14.98
CA TYR A 117 16.01 -22.79 15.47
C TYR A 117 17.03 -23.85 15.90
N GLY A 118 18.29 -23.62 15.54
CA GLY A 118 19.44 -24.40 16.03
C GLY A 118 19.98 -23.82 17.35
N PRO A 119 21.03 -24.43 17.92
CA PRO A 119 21.68 -23.91 19.12
C PRO A 119 22.29 -22.51 18.87
N GLY A 120 22.01 -21.54 19.75
CA GLY A 120 22.46 -20.16 19.61
C GLY A 120 21.58 -19.16 20.36
N ARG A 121 21.68 -17.87 20.00
CA ARG A 121 20.78 -16.82 20.52
C ARG A 121 19.33 -17.16 20.19
N ASN A 122 18.44 -16.96 21.16
CA ASN A 122 17.00 -17.12 20.96
C ASN A 122 16.55 -16.23 19.79
N ALA A 123 15.76 -16.80 18.90
CA ALA A 123 15.18 -16.05 17.80
C ALA A 123 14.12 -15.07 18.30
N ILE A 124 13.98 -13.96 17.57
CA ILE A 124 12.94 -12.97 17.83
C ILE A 124 11.58 -13.61 17.53
N LYS A 125 10.65 -13.50 18.49
CA LYS A 125 9.29 -14.06 18.37
C LYS A 125 8.59 -13.55 17.11
N LEU A 126 7.74 -14.38 16.53
CA LEU A 126 7.00 -14.06 15.30
C LEU A 126 6.19 -12.76 15.44
N ASP A 127 5.45 -12.62 16.53
CA ASP A 127 4.62 -11.44 16.81
C ASP A 127 5.44 -10.15 16.79
N LYS A 128 6.63 -10.18 17.42
CA LYS A 128 7.57 -9.06 17.42
C LYS A 128 8.08 -8.74 16.01
N GLN A 129 8.38 -9.76 15.20
CA GLN A 129 8.79 -9.57 13.80
C GLN A 129 7.69 -8.91 12.95
N ILE A 130 6.44 -9.33 13.14
CA ILE A 130 5.29 -8.80 12.40
C ILE A 130 4.99 -7.37 12.86
N LEU A 131 4.96 -7.08 14.17
CA LEU A 131 4.76 -5.72 14.69
C LEU A 131 5.84 -4.75 14.20
N MET A 132 7.11 -5.17 14.17
CA MET A 132 8.20 -4.35 13.59
C MET A 132 7.93 -4.02 12.12
N THR A 133 7.44 -4.99 11.36
CA THR A 133 7.17 -4.82 9.92
C THR A 133 5.93 -3.96 9.67
N LEU A 134 4.87 -4.14 10.45
CA LEU A 134 3.68 -3.30 10.37
C LEU A 134 3.99 -1.84 10.74
N CYS A 135 4.82 -1.64 11.76
CA CYS A 135 5.33 -0.32 12.13
C CYS A 135 6.14 0.32 10.97
N TYR A 136 6.96 -0.48 10.29
CA TYR A 136 7.73 -0.03 9.13
C TYR A 136 6.83 0.35 7.94
N LEU A 137 5.93 -0.55 7.53
CA LEU A 137 5.11 -0.37 6.34
C LEU A 137 3.99 0.66 6.55
N GLY A 138 3.35 0.60 7.72
CA GLY A 138 2.18 1.42 8.03
C GLY A 138 2.52 2.88 8.33
N ASN A 139 3.58 3.11 9.10
CA ASN A 139 3.98 4.46 9.55
C ASN A 139 5.20 5.01 8.84
N ASN A 140 5.85 4.20 7.99
CA ASN A 140 7.09 4.58 7.30
C ASN A 140 8.20 4.99 8.27
N GLU A 141 8.23 4.36 9.45
CA GLU A 141 9.27 4.65 10.43
C GLU A 141 10.64 4.23 9.88
N ALA A 142 11.64 5.09 10.07
CA ALA A 142 13.01 4.76 9.72
C ALA A 142 13.44 3.45 10.41
N LEU A 143 14.14 2.55 9.71
CA LEU A 143 14.61 1.29 10.29
C LEU A 143 15.43 1.50 11.57
N ARG A 144 16.12 2.64 11.70
CA ARG A 144 16.83 3.03 12.92
C ARG A 144 15.88 3.26 14.09
N SER A 145 14.80 4.04 13.88
CA SER A 145 13.73 4.24 14.87
C SER A 145 13.14 2.91 15.33
N ILE A 146 12.81 2.03 14.38
CA ILE A 146 12.26 0.70 14.67
C ILE A 146 13.26 -0.15 15.46
N SER A 147 14.55 -0.06 15.10
CA SER A 147 15.61 -0.79 15.81
C SER A 147 15.70 -0.37 17.27
N ASP A 148 15.69 0.95 17.52
CA ASP A 148 15.78 1.51 18.86
C ASP A 148 14.50 1.22 19.68
N LYS A 149 13.33 1.30 19.03
CA LYS A 149 12.00 1.06 19.65
C LYS A 149 11.78 -0.39 20.04
N PHE A 150 12.24 -1.33 19.22
CA PHE A 150 12.04 -2.77 19.45
C PHE A 150 13.25 -3.47 20.08
N ASP A 151 14.33 -2.74 20.34
CA ASP A 151 15.59 -3.27 20.85
C ASP A 151 16.15 -4.41 19.99
N VAL A 152 16.29 -4.11 18.68
CA VAL A 152 16.80 -5.06 17.68
C VAL A 152 17.82 -4.34 16.80
N CYS A 153 19.00 -4.92 16.59
CA CYS A 153 20.02 -4.31 15.73
C CYS A 153 19.49 -3.99 14.32
N THR A 154 19.88 -2.85 13.73
CA THR A 154 19.37 -2.38 12.43
C THR A 154 19.49 -3.38 11.29
N SER A 155 20.59 -4.12 11.22
CA SER A 155 20.77 -5.18 10.22
C SER A 155 19.77 -6.34 10.39
N THR A 156 19.40 -6.65 11.64
CA THR A 156 18.41 -7.66 11.95
C THR A 156 17.00 -7.15 11.69
N SER A 157 16.70 -5.89 12.04
CA SER A 157 15.43 -5.23 11.72
C SER A 157 15.16 -5.22 10.22
N TRP A 158 16.15 -4.85 9.40
CA TRP A 158 16.04 -4.93 7.94
C TRP A 158 15.70 -6.34 7.45
N ARG A 159 16.44 -7.34 7.94
CA ARG A 159 16.22 -8.75 7.57
C ARG A 159 14.83 -9.25 7.99
N ILE A 160 14.34 -8.83 9.15
CA ILE A 160 12.99 -9.14 9.63
C ILE A 160 11.95 -8.57 8.67
N VAL A 161 12.02 -7.26 8.40
CA VAL A 161 11.09 -6.58 7.49
C VAL A 161 11.08 -7.25 6.13
N SER A 162 12.25 -7.51 5.54
CA SER A 162 12.35 -8.21 4.25
C SER A 162 11.75 -9.60 4.28
N ASN A 163 11.99 -10.40 5.33
CA ASN A 163 11.44 -11.75 5.45
C ASN A 163 9.91 -11.71 5.59
N VAL A 164 9.37 -10.81 6.41
CA VAL A 164 7.93 -10.67 6.61
C VAL A 164 7.25 -10.18 5.33
N CYS A 165 7.82 -9.20 4.62
CA CYS A 165 7.31 -8.78 3.31
C CYS A 165 7.28 -9.94 2.31
N ASN A 166 8.36 -10.73 2.24
CA ASN A 166 8.39 -11.91 1.37
C ASN A 166 7.36 -12.96 1.77
N ALA A 167 7.07 -13.11 3.06
CA ALA A 167 6.03 -14.02 3.54
C ALA A 167 4.63 -13.51 3.19
N ILE A 168 4.38 -12.20 3.25
CA ILE A 168 3.12 -11.58 2.80
C ILE A 168 2.93 -11.83 1.29
N LEU A 169 3.97 -11.67 0.48
CA LEU A 169 3.90 -11.93 -0.96
C LEU A 169 3.56 -13.39 -1.25
N LYS A 170 4.19 -14.33 -0.53
CA LYS A 170 3.86 -15.77 -0.67
C LYS A 170 2.43 -16.09 -0.21
N LEU A 171 1.96 -15.44 0.84
CA LEU A 171 0.58 -15.59 1.28
C LEU A 171 -0.40 -15.15 0.18
N ASP A 172 -0.14 -14.02 -0.48
CA ASP A 172 -0.95 -13.57 -1.63
C ASP A 172 -0.85 -14.53 -2.82
N GLU A 173 0.34 -15.08 -3.12
CA GLU A 173 0.53 -16.11 -4.14
C GLU A 173 -0.34 -17.36 -3.86
N ASP A 174 -0.42 -17.79 -2.59
CA ASP A 174 -1.16 -18.99 -2.20
C ASP A 174 -2.68 -18.78 -2.07
N THR A 175 -3.11 -17.59 -1.64
CA THR A 175 -4.51 -17.32 -1.27
C THR A 175 -5.25 -16.43 -2.27
N HIS A 176 -4.52 -15.77 -3.17
CA HIS A 176 -5.05 -14.78 -4.12
C HIS A 176 -5.90 -13.74 -3.39
N ILE A 177 -5.27 -12.97 -2.51
CA ILE A 177 -5.93 -11.89 -1.76
C ILE A 177 -6.34 -10.81 -2.74
N ILE A 178 -5.41 -10.38 -3.60
CA ILE A 178 -5.69 -9.43 -4.67
C ILE A 178 -6.12 -10.20 -5.91
N LYS A 179 -7.41 -10.13 -6.23
CA LYS A 179 -7.99 -10.80 -7.40
C LYS A 179 -9.19 -10.06 -7.94
N TRP A 180 -9.53 -10.37 -9.19
CA TRP A 180 -10.77 -9.92 -9.78
C TRP A 180 -11.99 -10.46 -9.00
N PRO A 181 -13.03 -9.65 -8.84
CA PRO A 181 -14.20 -10.01 -8.08
C PRO A 181 -14.96 -11.16 -8.77
N ASN A 182 -15.64 -11.97 -7.98
CA ASN A 182 -16.61 -12.92 -8.54
C ASN A 182 -17.88 -12.20 -9.01
N GLN A 183 -18.79 -12.94 -9.65
CA GLN A 183 -20.01 -12.36 -10.22
C GLN A 183 -20.89 -11.61 -9.21
N LYS A 184 -20.97 -12.11 -7.98
CA LYS A 184 -21.77 -11.48 -6.93
C LYS A 184 -21.10 -10.18 -6.45
N GLU A 185 -19.80 -10.23 -6.20
CA GLU A 185 -19.01 -9.06 -5.78
C GLU A 185 -19.09 -7.95 -6.82
N ALA A 186 -18.86 -8.26 -8.09
CA ALA A 186 -18.94 -7.28 -9.17
C ALA A 186 -20.34 -6.69 -9.37
N LYS A 187 -21.40 -7.50 -9.19
CA LYS A 187 -22.78 -6.99 -9.20
C LYS A 187 -23.02 -6.00 -8.07
N ASN A 188 -22.47 -6.27 -6.88
CA ASN A 188 -22.57 -5.36 -5.75
C ASN A 188 -21.80 -4.06 -6.01
N THR A 189 -20.57 -4.15 -6.53
CA THR A 189 -19.76 -2.99 -6.91
C THR A 189 -20.47 -2.14 -7.98
N SER A 190 -20.98 -2.78 -9.03
CA SER A 190 -21.74 -2.13 -10.10
C SER A 190 -23.00 -1.44 -9.57
N LYS A 191 -23.76 -2.12 -8.70
CA LYS A 191 -24.92 -1.52 -8.05
C LYS A 191 -24.52 -0.31 -7.19
N HIS A 192 -23.43 -0.39 -6.43
CA HIS A 192 -22.97 0.73 -5.61
C HIS A 192 -22.63 1.96 -6.46
N TYR A 193 -21.88 1.77 -7.54
CA TYR A 193 -21.54 2.87 -8.44
C TYR A 193 -22.77 3.43 -9.18
N CYS A 194 -23.73 2.58 -9.53
CA CYS A 194 -25.00 3.01 -10.11
C CYS A 194 -25.86 3.80 -9.11
N ASP A 195 -26.00 3.31 -7.87
CA ASP A 195 -26.87 3.92 -6.86
C ASP A 195 -26.34 5.30 -6.40
N ILE A 196 -25.02 5.46 -6.29
CA ILE A 196 -24.41 6.70 -5.79
C ILE A 196 -24.08 7.68 -6.91
N TYR A 197 -23.65 7.17 -8.07
CA TYR A 197 -23.08 7.98 -9.13
C TYR A 197 -23.75 7.79 -10.50
N ASN A 198 -24.83 7.01 -10.58
CA ASN A 198 -25.54 6.72 -11.84
C ASN A 198 -24.66 6.06 -12.92
N LEU A 199 -23.56 5.43 -12.53
CA LEU A 199 -22.63 4.73 -13.41
C LEU A 199 -22.90 3.22 -13.43
N GLN A 200 -23.46 2.73 -14.54
CA GLN A 200 -23.80 1.33 -14.72
C GLN A 200 -22.60 0.49 -15.18
N GLY A 201 -22.48 -0.74 -14.67
CA GLY A 201 -21.50 -1.71 -15.15
C GLY A 201 -20.07 -1.53 -14.61
N VAL A 202 -19.84 -0.56 -13.73
CA VAL A 202 -18.52 -0.31 -13.13
C VAL A 202 -18.22 -1.35 -12.06
N ILE A 203 -17.18 -2.14 -12.27
CA ILE A 203 -16.73 -3.18 -11.32
C ILE A 203 -15.44 -2.81 -10.59
N GLY A 204 -14.86 -1.64 -10.90
CA GLY A 204 -13.66 -1.14 -10.28
C GLY A 204 -13.15 0.14 -10.94
N CYS A 205 -12.25 0.83 -10.24
CA CYS A 205 -11.66 2.10 -10.64
C CYS A 205 -10.14 1.93 -10.84
N ILE A 206 -9.65 2.15 -12.06
CA ILE A 206 -8.22 2.14 -12.43
C ILE A 206 -7.49 3.46 -12.11
N GLY A 207 -6.52 3.43 -11.21
CA GLY A 207 -5.72 4.59 -10.84
C GLY A 207 -4.23 4.33 -10.95
N SER A 208 -3.43 5.39 -10.98
CA SER A 208 -1.98 5.31 -10.88
C SER A 208 -1.40 6.33 -9.91
N CYS A 209 -0.22 6.02 -9.39
CA CYS A 209 0.58 6.91 -8.56
C CYS A 209 2.07 6.58 -8.76
N HIS A 210 2.93 7.43 -8.21
CA HIS A 210 4.38 7.23 -8.30
C HIS A 210 4.93 6.95 -6.92
N ILE A 211 5.48 5.75 -6.71
CA ILE A 211 6.27 5.37 -5.53
C ILE A 211 7.63 6.04 -5.66
N LYS A 212 7.85 7.11 -4.92
CA LYS A 212 9.11 7.83 -4.93
C LYS A 212 10.24 6.95 -4.42
N THR A 213 11.41 7.09 -5.03
CA THR A 213 12.61 6.34 -4.69
C THR A 213 13.78 7.28 -4.46
N ARG A 214 14.84 6.76 -3.85
CA ARG A 214 16.15 7.41 -3.96
C ARG A 214 16.59 7.44 -5.41
N GLU A 215 17.55 8.31 -5.68
CA GLU A 215 18.23 8.34 -6.97
C GLU A 215 18.79 6.95 -7.29
N PRO A 216 18.39 6.33 -8.42
CA PRO A 216 18.92 5.04 -8.78
C PRO A 216 20.37 5.17 -9.23
N VAL A 217 21.16 4.13 -8.95
CA VAL A 217 22.60 4.10 -9.28
C VAL A 217 22.80 4.10 -10.80
N THR A 218 21.92 3.43 -11.54
CA THR A 218 21.93 3.31 -12.99
C THR A 218 20.64 3.87 -13.59
N SER A 219 20.68 4.25 -14.88
CA SER A 219 19.50 4.70 -15.64
C SER A 219 18.70 5.84 -14.99
N LYS A 220 19.39 6.78 -14.32
CA LYS A 220 18.80 7.91 -13.56
C LYS A 220 17.67 8.62 -14.29
N ASN A 221 17.87 8.98 -15.55
CA ASN A 221 16.88 9.74 -16.32
C ASN A 221 15.59 8.95 -16.57
N SER A 222 15.67 7.63 -16.69
CA SER A 222 14.49 6.77 -16.87
C SER A 222 13.59 6.75 -15.64
N TYR A 223 14.13 6.95 -14.44
CA TYR A 223 13.31 6.95 -13.22
C TYR A 223 12.75 8.33 -12.86
N LYS A 224 13.09 9.39 -13.61
CA LYS A 224 12.53 10.72 -13.38
C LYS A 224 11.14 10.83 -13.97
N ASN A 225 10.17 11.15 -13.13
CA ASN A 225 8.81 11.48 -13.57
C ASN A 225 8.71 12.92 -14.11
N LYS A 226 7.50 13.32 -14.53
CA LYS A 226 7.21 14.69 -15.01
C LYS A 226 7.56 15.77 -13.98
N ASP A 227 7.42 15.47 -12.69
CA ASP A 227 7.79 16.34 -11.56
C ASP A 227 9.30 16.39 -11.28
N ARG A 228 10.12 15.75 -12.12
CA ARG A 228 11.58 15.63 -11.98
C ARG A 228 12.03 14.91 -10.71
N THR A 229 11.16 14.09 -10.11
CA THR A 229 11.47 13.24 -8.96
C THR A 229 11.69 11.78 -9.39
N TYR A 230 12.56 11.06 -8.69
CA TYR A 230 12.79 9.64 -8.95
C TYR A 230 11.65 8.79 -8.40
N SER A 231 11.07 7.92 -9.20
CA SER A 231 9.95 7.09 -8.79
C SER A 231 9.77 5.82 -9.61
N ILE A 232 8.92 4.93 -9.10
CA ILE A 232 8.39 3.73 -9.75
C ILE A 232 6.87 3.91 -9.82
N PRO A 233 6.24 3.90 -11.01
CA PRO A 233 4.79 4.01 -11.09
C PRO A 233 4.14 2.72 -10.61
N LEU A 234 3.03 2.89 -9.88
CA LEU A 234 2.11 1.83 -9.46
C LEU A 234 0.75 2.15 -10.09
N GLN A 235 0.24 1.21 -10.89
CA GLN A 235 -1.14 1.20 -11.36
C GLN A 235 -1.94 0.20 -10.50
N ALA A 236 -3.17 0.53 -10.16
CA ALA A 236 -4.05 -0.37 -9.42
C ALA A 236 -5.51 -0.20 -9.83
N VAL A 237 -6.30 -1.25 -9.62
CA VAL A 237 -7.76 -1.20 -9.72
C VAL A 237 -8.34 -1.43 -8.34
N SER A 238 -9.25 -0.57 -7.88
CA SER A 238 -9.93 -0.73 -6.60
C SER A 238 -11.45 -0.87 -6.75
N ASN A 239 -12.08 -1.61 -5.84
CA ASN A 239 -13.54 -1.70 -5.76
C ASN A 239 -14.14 -0.53 -4.97
N GLU A 240 -15.45 -0.57 -4.73
CA GLU A 240 -16.19 0.45 -3.98
C GLU A 240 -15.76 0.58 -2.51
N LYS A 241 -15.16 -0.47 -1.95
CA LYS A 241 -14.65 -0.51 -0.57
C LYS A 241 -13.19 -0.05 -0.47
N MET A 242 -12.61 0.43 -1.57
CA MET A 242 -11.20 0.80 -1.67
C MET A 242 -10.24 -0.40 -1.57
N GLU A 243 -10.72 -1.63 -1.79
CA GLU A 243 -9.89 -2.84 -1.81
C GLU A 243 -9.28 -3.01 -3.21
N PHE A 244 -7.99 -3.37 -3.27
CA PHE A 244 -7.33 -3.63 -4.55
C PHE A 244 -7.80 -4.95 -5.17
N LEU A 245 -8.21 -4.87 -6.44
CA LEU A 245 -8.58 -6.00 -7.30
C LEU A 245 -7.42 -6.43 -8.20
N TYR A 246 -6.56 -5.47 -8.52
CA TYR A 246 -5.42 -5.64 -9.42
C TYR A 246 -4.37 -4.56 -9.11
N TYR A 247 -3.10 -4.89 -9.28
CA TYR A 247 -2.03 -3.90 -9.29
C TYR A 247 -0.91 -4.29 -10.27
N TYR A 248 -0.17 -3.29 -10.72
CA TYR A 248 1.01 -3.43 -11.57
C TYR A 248 2.06 -2.38 -11.16
N VAL A 249 3.30 -2.83 -10.96
CA VAL A 249 4.40 -2.01 -10.45
C VAL A 249 5.73 -2.51 -10.99
N GLY A 250 6.75 -1.65 -10.97
CA GLY A 250 8.14 -2.03 -11.29
C GLY A 250 8.71 -1.36 -12.53
N GLU A 251 7.94 -0.50 -13.18
CA GLU A 251 8.39 0.26 -14.34
C GLU A 251 9.22 1.49 -13.98
N CYS A 252 9.83 2.09 -14.99
CA CYS A 252 10.60 3.33 -14.85
C CYS A 252 9.66 4.52 -14.59
N GLY A 253 10.04 5.43 -13.68
CA GLY A 253 9.25 6.62 -13.32
C GLY A 253 8.95 7.59 -14.45
N SER A 254 9.67 7.55 -15.56
CA SER A 254 9.38 8.33 -16.76
C SER A 254 8.26 7.76 -17.61
N LEU A 255 7.79 6.54 -17.32
CA LEU A 255 6.74 5.88 -18.09
C LEU A 255 5.42 6.63 -17.88
N ASP A 256 4.75 6.97 -18.98
CA ASP A 256 3.42 7.56 -18.92
C ASP A 256 2.34 6.51 -18.61
N ASN A 257 1.13 6.98 -18.31
CA ASN A 257 0.03 6.09 -17.94
C ASN A 257 -0.44 5.20 -19.10
N ALA A 258 -0.37 5.68 -20.35
CA ALA A 258 -0.83 4.91 -21.51
C ALA A 258 0.07 3.69 -21.74
N LEU A 259 1.39 3.89 -21.69
CA LEU A 259 2.36 2.79 -21.74
C LEU A 259 2.27 1.90 -20.50
N LEU A 260 1.96 2.46 -19.32
CA LEU A 260 1.73 1.65 -18.11
C LEU A 260 0.51 0.73 -18.27
N MET A 261 -0.57 1.24 -18.86
CA MET A 261 -1.77 0.47 -19.19
C MET A 261 -1.47 -0.65 -20.20
N GLU A 262 -0.69 -0.37 -21.23
CA GLU A 262 -0.25 -1.38 -22.21
C GLU A 262 0.58 -2.47 -21.53
N LYS A 263 1.62 -2.07 -20.78
CA LYS A 263 2.57 -2.98 -20.13
C LYS A 263 1.96 -3.83 -19.02
N SER A 264 0.99 -3.29 -18.29
CA SER A 264 0.24 -4.04 -17.28
C SER A 264 -0.58 -5.18 -17.90
N GLY A 265 -0.87 -5.12 -19.20
CA GLY A 265 -1.77 -6.04 -19.89
C GLY A 265 -3.24 -5.83 -19.51
N LEU A 266 -3.55 -4.79 -18.72
CA LEU A 266 -4.90 -4.51 -18.26
C LEU A 266 -5.82 -4.14 -19.42
N GLU A 267 -5.35 -3.33 -20.38
CA GLU A 267 -6.13 -3.03 -21.61
C GLU A 267 -6.51 -4.31 -22.36
N TYR A 268 -5.57 -5.24 -22.50
CA TYR A 268 -5.83 -6.53 -23.15
C TYR A 268 -6.86 -7.35 -22.37
N GLN A 269 -6.73 -7.45 -21.04
CA GLN A 269 -7.68 -8.20 -20.20
C GLN A 269 -9.11 -7.62 -20.27
N ILE A 270 -9.23 -6.30 -20.37
CA ILE A 270 -10.51 -5.60 -20.54
C ILE A 270 -11.10 -5.90 -21.93
N ASN A 271 -10.31 -5.71 -22.98
CA ASN A 271 -10.78 -5.79 -24.36
C ASN A 271 -11.04 -7.22 -24.85
N SER A 272 -10.29 -8.19 -24.33
CA SER A 272 -10.45 -9.62 -24.67
C SER A 272 -11.67 -10.27 -24.01
N GLY A 273 -12.31 -9.57 -23.06
CA GLY A 273 -13.37 -10.16 -22.24
C GLY A 273 -12.84 -11.22 -21.27
N PHE A 274 -11.55 -11.25 -20.96
CA PHE A 274 -11.05 -12.05 -19.86
C PHE A 274 -11.70 -11.62 -18.53
N ILE A 275 -11.93 -10.31 -18.39
CA ILE A 275 -12.76 -9.72 -17.34
C ILE A 275 -14.23 -9.67 -17.81
N ILE A 276 -14.80 -10.81 -18.21
CA ILE A 276 -16.25 -10.94 -18.39
C ILE A 276 -16.84 -11.38 -17.07
N ILE A 277 -17.44 -10.43 -16.38
CA ILE A 277 -18.43 -10.74 -15.36
C ILE A 277 -19.78 -10.46 -15.99
N GLN A 278 -20.43 -11.49 -16.52
CA GLN A 278 -21.76 -11.32 -17.11
C GLN A 278 -22.72 -10.84 -16.02
N ILE A 279 -23.03 -9.56 -16.01
CA ILE A 279 -24.18 -9.03 -15.28
C ILE A 279 -25.37 -9.30 -16.18
N SER A 280 -25.90 -10.53 -16.13
CA SER A 280 -27.17 -10.84 -16.77
C SER A 280 -28.24 -10.03 -16.06
N ASN A 281 -28.78 -9.02 -16.74
CA ASN A 281 -30.01 -8.34 -16.37
C ASN A 281 -31.12 -9.41 -16.42
N THR A 282 -31.46 -9.95 -15.26
CA THR A 282 -32.65 -10.79 -15.14
C THR A 282 -33.82 -9.82 -15.07
N THR A 283 -34.62 -9.89 -16.13
CA THR A 283 -35.84 -9.11 -16.38
C THR A 283 -36.93 -9.47 -15.38
#